data_AF-F0Y019-F1
#
_entry.id   AF-F0Y019-F1
#
_cell.length_a   1.000
_cell.length_b   1.000
_cell.length_c   1.000
_cell.angle_alpha   90.00
_cell.angle_beta   90.00
_cell.angle_gamma   90.00
#
_symmetry.space_group_name_H-M   'P 1'
#
loop_
_entity.id
_entity.type
_entity.pdbx_description
1 polymer ?
#
loop_
_entity_poly.entity_id
_entity_poly.type
_entity_poly.pdbx_seq_one_letter_code
_entity_poly.pdbx_strand_id
1 'polypeptide(L)'
;TLVVAPTSVLSNWSEQAKAHAPGLKVLVYHGGDRGALDAAAYDVVVTSYGVLVAEAPDDASGKRKLSGLYTASWRRVVLDEAHTIRNPRTKTAKAVARLDRVHSWCVTGTPMINKVEDFQAVFSFVRCAPVDDPAVF
;
A
#
# COMPACT_ATOMS: atom_id res chain seq x y z
N THR A 1 6.95 -7.60 -4.81
CA THR A 1 5.83 -6.67 -5.03
C THR A 1 4.98 -6.62 -3.79
N LEU A 2 4.51 -5.44 -3.37
CA LEU A 2 3.55 -5.29 -2.27
C LEU A 2 2.16 -4.97 -2.85
N VAL A 3 1.14 -5.70 -2.40
CA VAL A 3 -0.27 -5.40 -2.63
C VAL A 3 -0.90 -5.03 -1.30
N VAL A 4 -1.51 -3.86 -1.23
CA VAL A 4 -2.26 -3.36 -0.07
C VAL A 4 -3.73 -3.33 -0.45
N ALA A 5 -4.56 -4.10 0.25
CA ALA A 5 -5.97 -4.25 -0.10
C ALA A 5 -6.88 -4.24 1.14
N PRO A 6 -8.21 -4.10 0.98
CA PRO A 6 -9.15 -4.37 2.06
C PRO A 6 -8.98 -5.78 2.63
N THR A 7 -9.17 -5.95 3.95
CA THR A 7 -8.97 -7.25 4.62
C THR A 7 -9.85 -8.35 4.01
N SER A 8 -11.04 -8.00 3.52
CA SER A 8 -12.00 -8.94 2.92
C SER A 8 -11.52 -9.60 1.62
N VAL A 9 -10.52 -9.04 0.94
CA VAL A 9 -10.05 -9.53 -0.38
C VAL A 9 -8.63 -10.08 -0.35
N LEU A 10 -7.99 -10.19 0.82
CA LEU A 10 -6.62 -10.70 0.92
C LEU A 10 -6.49 -12.16 0.47
N SER A 11 -7.45 -13.01 0.88
CA SER A 11 -7.48 -14.43 0.48
C SER A 11 -7.66 -14.54 -1.03
N ASN A 12 -8.60 -13.77 -1.60
CA ASN A 12 -8.84 -13.72 -3.04
C ASN A 12 -7.56 -13.36 -3.81
N TRP A 13 -6.82 -12.33 -3.40
CA TRP A 13 -5.53 -12.00 -4.03
C TRP A 13 -4.56 -13.18 -4.03
N SER A 14 -4.45 -13.91 -2.91
CA SER A 14 -3.55 -15.06 -2.81
C SER A 14 -4.00 -16.26 -3.66
N GLU A 15 -5.31 -16.51 -3.74
CA GLU A 15 -5.92 -17.59 -4.51
C GLU A 15 -5.78 -17.33 -6.01
N GLN A 16 -6.11 -16.11 -6.45
CA GLN A 16 -6.00 -15.71 -7.86
C GLN A 16 -4.53 -15.71 -8.33
N ALA A 17 -3.60 -15.25 -7.49
CA ALA A 17 -2.17 -15.31 -7.81
C ALA A 17 -1.68 -16.76 -7.97
N LYS A 18 -2.12 -17.69 -7.11
CA LYS A 18 -1.80 -19.12 -7.24
C LYS A 18 -2.42 -19.74 -8.50
N ALA A 19 -3.66 -19.38 -8.83
CA ALA A 19 -4.36 -19.92 -9.99
C ALA A 19 -3.77 -19.45 -11.33
N HIS A 20 -3.42 -18.16 -11.43
CA HIS A 20 -3.00 -17.54 -12.69
C HIS A 20 -1.48 -17.39 -12.84
N ALA A 21 -0.73 -17.47 -11.75
CA ALA A 21 0.73 -17.37 -11.74
C ALA A 21 1.33 -18.33 -10.70
N PRO A 22 1.13 -19.66 -10.85
CA PRO A 22 1.52 -20.67 -9.85
C PRO A 22 3.01 -20.71 -9.51
N GLY A 23 3.87 -20.13 -10.36
CA GLY A 23 5.31 -20.01 -10.09
C GLY A 23 5.69 -18.91 -9.10
N LEU A 24 4.77 -18.01 -8.72
CA LEU A 24 5.06 -16.92 -7.79
C LEU A 24 4.94 -17.38 -6.33
N LYS A 25 5.92 -17.00 -5.52
CA LYS A 25 5.85 -17.13 -4.06
C LYS A 25 5.02 -15.98 -3.49
N VAL A 26 3.83 -16.31 -2.98
CA VAL A 26 2.87 -15.34 -2.46
C VAL A 26 2.74 -15.49 -0.94
N LEU A 27 2.93 -14.39 -0.21
CA LEU A 27 2.69 -14.29 1.22
C LEU A 27 1.47 -13.42 1.50
N VAL A 28 0.53 -13.90 2.32
CA VAL A 28 -0.48 -13.05 2.96
C VAL A 28 0.06 -12.60 4.31
N TYR A 29 0.50 -11.35 4.39
CA TYR A 29 1.04 -10.74 5.59
C TYR A 29 -0.07 -9.99 6.35
N HIS A 30 -0.84 -10.73 7.15
CA HIS A 30 -1.92 -10.21 7.98
C HIS A 30 -2.06 -11.00 9.32
N GLY A 31 -2.62 -10.40 10.38
CA GLY A 31 -2.86 -11.05 11.68
C GLY A 31 -1.98 -10.55 12.83
N GLY A 32 -2.23 -11.02 14.06
CA GLY A 32 -1.49 -10.61 15.26
C GLY A 32 -0.15 -11.33 15.45
N ASP A 33 -0.06 -12.59 15.01
CA ASP A 33 1.11 -13.46 15.18
C ASP A 33 2.07 -13.42 13.97
N ARG A 34 2.21 -12.22 13.39
CA ARG A 34 3.12 -12.02 12.26
C ARG A 34 4.55 -11.96 12.78
N GLY A 35 5.33 -12.97 12.44
CA GLY A 35 6.78 -12.95 12.63
C GLY A 35 7.45 -11.84 11.80
N ALA A 36 8.77 -11.72 11.95
CA ALA A 36 9.55 -10.76 11.15
C ALA A 36 9.35 -11.01 9.65
N LEU A 37 9.05 -9.96 8.90
CA LEU A 37 8.88 -10.05 7.46
C LEU A 37 10.24 -10.17 6.76
N ASP A 38 10.51 -11.31 6.14
CA ASP A 38 11.53 -11.44 5.11
C ASP A 38 10.90 -11.21 3.73
N ALA A 39 10.80 -9.94 3.32
CA ALA A 39 10.16 -9.57 2.06
C ALA A 39 10.91 -10.12 0.83
N ALA A 40 12.21 -10.43 0.94
CA ALA A 40 13.03 -10.92 -0.17
C ALA A 40 12.72 -12.39 -0.52
N ALA A 41 12.13 -13.15 0.40
CA ALA A 41 11.76 -14.55 0.18
C ALA A 41 10.52 -14.73 -0.72
N TYR A 42 9.80 -13.65 -1.03
CA TYR A 42 8.51 -13.68 -1.72
C TYR A 42 8.46 -12.75 -2.93
N ASP A 43 7.81 -13.19 -4.00
CA ASP A 43 7.58 -12.38 -5.19
C ASP A 43 6.44 -11.37 -4.97
N VAL A 44 5.41 -11.79 -4.22
CA VAL A 44 4.23 -10.99 -3.89
C VAL A 44 3.94 -11.09 -2.39
N VAL A 45 3.84 -9.95 -1.73
CA VAL A 45 3.34 -9.83 -0.36
C VAL A 45 2.02 -9.09 -0.42
N VAL A 46 0.97 -9.68 0.14
CA VAL A 46 -0.38 -9.12 0.20
C VAL A 46 -0.68 -8.74 1.65
N THR A 47 -1.11 -7.51 1.91
CA THR A 47 -1.39 -7.02 3.26
C THR A 47 -2.60 -6.11 3.28
N SER A 48 -3.06 -5.74 4.49
CA SER A 48 -4.16 -4.79 4.65
C SER A 48 -3.70 -3.39 4.99
N TYR A 49 -4.54 -2.40 4.65
CA TYR A 49 -4.35 -1.01 5.08
C TYR A 49 -4.19 -0.87 6.60
N GLY A 50 -4.93 -1.66 7.39
CA GLY A 50 -4.83 -1.63 8.86
C GLY A 50 -3.46 -2.07 9.37
N VAL A 51 -2.91 -3.15 8.79
CA VAL A 51 -1.55 -3.61 9.07
C VAL A 51 -0.52 -2.54 8.72
N LEU A 52 -0.65 -1.96 7.52
CA LEU A 52 0.27 -0.93 7.04
C LEU A 52 0.29 0.30 7.96
N VAL A 53 -0.86 0.71 8.48
CA VAL A 53 -0.96 1.79 9.47
C VAL A 53 -0.35 1.40 10.81
N ALA A 54 -0.57 0.17 11.27
CA ALA A 54 -0.05 -0.31 12.55
C ALA A 54 1.49 -0.38 12.59
N GLU A 55 2.12 -0.64 11.45
CA GLU A 55 3.59 -0.69 11.32
C GLU A 55 4.22 0.63 10.87
N ALA A 56 3.42 1.65 10.57
CA ALA A 56 3.93 2.93 10.11
C ALA A 56 4.82 3.58 11.18
N PRO A 57 5.98 4.15 10.81
CA PRO A 57 6.80 4.91 11.75
C PRO A 57 6.03 6.18 12.17
N ASP A 58 6.16 6.58 13.44
CA ASP A 58 5.48 7.76 13.99
C ASP A 58 6.03 9.09 13.43
N ASP A 59 5.14 10.04 13.15
CA ASP A 59 5.44 11.37 12.58
C ASP A 59 6.35 12.22 13.49
N ALA A 60 6.23 12.06 14.81
CA ALA A 60 6.66 13.05 15.78
C ALA A 60 7.98 12.74 16.50
N SER A 61 8.44 11.48 16.49
CA SER A 61 9.47 11.04 17.45
C SER A 61 10.79 10.61 16.82
N GLY A 62 10.87 10.37 15.50
CA GLY A 62 12.11 9.95 14.81
C GLY A 62 12.79 8.68 15.39
N LYS A 63 12.17 8.04 16.38
CA LYS A 63 12.78 7.03 17.27
C LYS A 63 12.16 5.65 17.10
N ARG A 64 11.03 5.52 16.39
CA ARG A 64 10.49 4.20 16.08
C ARG A 64 11.29 3.62 14.92
N LYS A 65 12.11 2.61 15.23
CA LYS A 65 12.85 1.84 14.23
C LYS A 65 11.86 1.29 13.20
N LEU A 66 12.23 1.38 11.92
CA LEU A 66 11.45 0.77 10.84
C LEU A 66 11.21 -0.72 11.17
N SER A 67 9.99 -1.19 10.92
CA SER A 67 9.58 -2.57 11.18
C SER A 67 8.71 -3.11 10.05
N GLY A 68 8.74 -4.42 9.84
CA GLY A 68 7.85 -5.14 8.94
C GLY A 68 7.88 -4.57 7.52
N LEU A 69 6.74 -4.06 7.06
CA LEU A 69 6.58 -3.56 5.69
C LEU A 69 7.49 -2.37 5.34
N TYR A 70 7.95 -1.62 6.34
CA TYR A 70 8.77 -0.41 6.15
C TYR A 70 10.27 -0.67 6.21
N THR A 71 10.73 -1.89 6.50
CA THR A 71 12.16 -2.24 6.39
C THR A 71 12.55 -2.68 4.98
N ALA A 72 11.57 -2.95 4.11
CA ALA A 72 11.80 -3.41 2.75
C ALA A 72 11.65 -2.25 1.74
N SER A 73 12.53 -2.25 0.73
CA SER A 73 12.38 -1.40 -0.46
C SER A 73 11.58 -2.12 -1.53
N TRP A 74 10.43 -1.58 -1.91
CA TRP A 74 9.50 -2.27 -2.81
C TRP A 74 9.71 -1.85 -4.27
N ARG A 75 9.95 -2.82 -5.16
CA ARG A 75 9.95 -2.53 -6.61
C ARG A 75 8.60 -2.00 -7.09
N ARG A 76 7.50 -2.54 -6.56
CA ARG A 76 6.13 -2.14 -6.91
C ARG A 76 5.25 -2.20 -5.68
N VAL A 77 4.46 -1.14 -5.47
CA VAL A 77 3.36 -1.10 -4.50
C VAL A 77 2.06 -0.90 -5.27
N VAL A 78 1.08 -1.77 -5.02
CA VAL A 78 -0.25 -1.73 -5.61
C VAL A 78 -1.26 -1.47 -4.50
N LEU A 79 -2.07 -0.42 -4.66
CA LEU A 79 -3.20 -0.13 -3.80
C LEU A 79 -4.47 -0.63 -4.48
N ASP A 80 -5.07 -1.66 -3.90
CA ASP A 80 -6.40 -2.11 -4.29
C ASP A 80 -7.45 -1.33 -3.51
N GLU A 81 -8.55 -0.99 -4.19
CA GLU A 81 -9.52 0.02 -3.76
C GLU A 81 -8.86 1.32 -3.28
N ALA A 82 -8.05 1.90 -4.17
CA ALA A 82 -7.25 3.10 -3.91
C ALA A 82 -8.05 4.32 -3.43
N HIS A 83 -9.38 4.39 -3.62
CA HIS A 83 -10.22 5.41 -3.01
C HIS A 83 -10.17 5.42 -1.47
N THR A 84 -9.56 4.40 -0.85
CA THR A 84 -9.22 4.32 0.58
C THR A 84 -8.28 5.45 1.02
N ILE A 85 -7.38 5.92 0.14
CA ILE A 85 -6.40 6.97 0.47
C ILE A 85 -6.84 8.39 0.07
N ARG A 86 -8.08 8.57 -0.39
CA ARG A 86 -8.60 9.84 -0.94
C ARG A 86 -8.39 11.07 -0.04
N ASN A 87 -8.36 10.87 1.28
CA ASN A 87 -8.09 11.95 2.23
C ASN A 87 -6.63 11.88 2.70
N PRO A 88 -5.74 12.79 2.24
CA PRO A 88 -4.32 12.76 2.56
C PRO A 88 -4.01 13.00 4.04
N ARG A 89 -4.98 13.54 4.81
CA ARG A 89 -4.83 13.77 6.26
C ARG A 89 -4.96 12.50 7.10
N THR A 90 -5.50 11.43 6.52
CA THR A 90 -5.72 10.17 7.25
C THR A 90 -4.41 9.45 7.56
N LYS A 91 -4.40 8.66 8.66
CA LYS A 91 -3.25 7.80 8.98
C LYS A 91 -2.92 6.84 7.85
N THR A 92 -3.94 6.31 7.17
CA THR A 92 -3.79 5.40 6.03
C THR A 92 -3.06 6.06 4.86
N ALA A 93 -3.49 7.24 4.41
CA ALA A 93 -2.83 7.93 3.30
C ALA A 93 -1.37 8.29 3.65
N LYS A 94 -1.12 8.75 4.88
CA LYS A 94 0.25 9.02 5.37
C LYS A 94 1.12 7.77 5.42
N ALA A 95 0.59 6.66 5.93
CA ALA A 95 1.29 5.37 6.00
C ALA A 95 1.69 4.87 4.59
N VAL A 96 0.74 4.90 3.66
CA VAL A 96 0.94 4.54 2.25
C VAL A 96 1.99 5.44 1.58
N ALA A 97 1.94 6.75 1.80
CA ALA A 97 2.89 7.69 1.19
C ALA A 97 4.35 7.42 1.60
N ARG A 98 4.56 6.90 2.81
CA ARG A 98 5.88 6.59 3.40
C ARG A 98 6.53 5.32 2.90
N LEU A 99 5.79 4.46 2.21
CA LEU A 99 6.37 3.25 1.65
C LEU A 99 7.45 3.60 0.64
N ASP A 100 8.67 3.12 0.89
CA ASP A 100 9.75 3.18 -0.08
C ASP A 100 9.40 2.30 -1.28
N ARG A 101 9.37 2.91 -2.46
CA ARG A 101 8.94 2.26 -3.69
C ARG A 101 9.49 2.89 -4.96
N VAL A 102 9.68 2.03 -5.95
CA VAL A 102 10.05 2.43 -7.33
C VAL A 102 8.81 2.71 -8.18
N HIS A 103 7.85 1.77 -8.20
CA HIS A 103 6.60 1.90 -8.97
C HIS A 103 5.36 1.87 -8.07
N SER A 104 4.36 2.67 -8.42
CA SER A 104 3.09 2.79 -7.71
C SER A 104 1.91 2.57 -8.65
N TRP A 105 0.95 1.76 -8.20
CA TRP A 105 -0.28 1.46 -8.93
C TRP A 105 -1.46 1.71 -8.01
N CYS A 106 -2.47 2.41 -8.51
CA CYS A 106 -3.76 2.56 -7.86
C CYS A 106 -4.81 1.85 -8.70
N VAL A 107 -5.51 0.89 -8.11
CA VAL A 107 -6.59 0.13 -8.74
C VAL A 107 -7.87 0.44 -7.97
N THR A 108 -8.89 0.96 -8.65
CA THR A 108 -10.21 1.17 -8.04
C THR A 108 -11.26 1.35 -9.13
N GLY A 109 -12.48 0.84 -8.87
CA GLY A 109 -13.63 1.08 -9.74
C GLY A 109 -14.25 2.48 -9.57
N THR A 110 -13.90 3.19 -8.49
CA THR A 110 -14.50 4.47 -8.10
C THR A 110 -13.42 5.50 -7.76
N PRO A 111 -12.66 5.99 -8.77
CA PRO A 111 -11.50 6.85 -8.52
C PRO A 111 -11.87 8.23 -7.96
N MET A 112 -13.12 8.66 -8.15
CA MET A 112 -13.72 9.84 -7.54
C MET A 112 -15.00 9.43 -6.85
N ILE A 113 -15.17 9.82 -5.59
CA ILE A 113 -16.41 9.53 -4.85
C ILE A 113 -17.25 10.80 -4.76
N ASN A 114 -16.69 11.86 -4.15
CA ASN A 114 -17.48 13.05 -3.83
C ASN A 114 -16.91 14.33 -4.44
N LYS A 115 -15.58 14.40 -4.64
CA LYS A 115 -14.93 15.63 -5.08
C LYS A 115 -13.70 15.36 -5.93
N VAL A 116 -13.33 16.34 -6.75
CA VAL A 116 -12.17 16.26 -7.65
C VAL A 116 -10.87 16.09 -6.85
N GLU A 117 -10.79 16.61 -5.63
CA GLU A 117 -9.61 16.47 -4.78
C GLU A 117 -9.36 15.01 -4.34
N ASP A 118 -10.34 14.10 -4.49
CA ASP A 118 -10.11 12.66 -4.27
C ASP A 118 -9.02 12.12 -5.23
N PHE A 119 -8.91 12.68 -6.44
CA PHE A 119 -7.85 12.34 -7.40
C PHE A 119 -6.47 12.83 -6.98
N GLN A 120 -6.39 13.94 -6.24
CA GLN A 120 -5.11 14.53 -5.84
C GLN A 120 -4.29 13.50 -5.03
N ALA A 121 -4.93 12.82 -4.08
CA ALA A 121 -4.27 11.80 -3.27
C ALA A 121 -3.77 10.62 -4.12
N VAL A 122 -4.54 10.22 -5.15
CA VAL A 122 -4.16 9.16 -6.09
C VAL A 122 -2.96 9.60 -6.94
N PHE A 123 -3.01 10.80 -7.53
CA PHE A 123 -1.92 11.35 -8.34
C PHE A 123 -0.63 11.53 -7.54
N SER A 124 -0.74 12.03 -6.31
CA SER A 124 0.37 12.13 -5.37
C SER A 124 1.00 10.77 -5.08
N PHE A 125 0.17 9.75 -4.85
CA PHE A 125 0.69 8.40 -4.63
C PHE A 125 1.37 7.80 -5.86
N VAL A 126 0.80 7.97 -7.06
CA VAL A 126 1.42 7.44 -8.29
C VAL A 126 2.59 8.29 -8.80
N ARG A 127 2.86 9.46 -8.20
CA ARG A 127 3.89 10.44 -8.60
C ARG A 127 3.69 10.94 -10.04
N CYS A 128 2.45 11.30 -10.36
CA CYS A 128 2.05 11.78 -11.68
C CYS A 128 2.31 13.29 -11.80
N ALA A 129 3.53 13.68 -12.14
CA ALA A 129 3.87 15.09 -12.30
C ALA A 129 3.19 15.74 -13.53
N PRO A 130 2.74 17.01 -13.44
CA PRO A 130 2.84 17.90 -12.28
C PRO A 130 1.65 17.86 -11.32
N VAL A 131 0.61 17.06 -11.63
CA VAL A 131 -0.67 17.02 -10.91
C VAL A 131 -0.59 16.27 -9.56
N ASP A 132 0.57 15.74 -9.22
CA ASP A 132 0.89 15.15 -7.93
C ASP A 132 1.19 16.21 -6.85
N ASP A 133 1.51 17.44 -7.25
CA ASP A 133 1.69 18.59 -6.37
C ASP A 133 0.32 19.23 -6.02
N PRO A 134 -0.09 19.23 -4.73
CA PRO A 134 -1.33 19.89 -4.29
C PRO A 134 -1.41 21.39 -4.62
N ALA A 135 -0.29 22.08 -4.86
CA ALA A 135 -0.31 23.50 -5.23
C ALA A 135 -0.61 23.73 -6.72
N VAL A 136 -0.40 22.70 -7.55
CA VAL A 136 -0.63 22.74 -9.01
C VAL A 136 -1.99 22.16 -9.38
N PHE A 137 -2.45 21.14 -8.63
CA PHE A 137 -3.73 20.45 -8.82
C PHE A 137 -4.93 21.37 -8.57
#